data_AF-A0A978UAR5-F1
#
_entry.id   AF-A0A978UAR5-F1
#
_cell.length_a   1.000
_cell.length_b   1.000
_cell.length_c   1.000
_cell.angle_alpha   90.00
_cell.angle_beta   90.00
_cell.angle_gamma   90.00
#
_symmetry.space_group_name_H-M   'P 1'
#
loop_
_entity.id
_entity.type
_entity.pdbx_description
1 polymer ?
#
loop_
_entity_poly.entity_id
_entity_poly.type
_entity_poly.pdbx_seq_one_letter_code
_entity_poly.pdbx_strand_id
1 'polypeptide(L)'
;MIEDDCADSGIPLPKDQDLKTWDTNFAKVDQATLFDPILAANYLNIKSLLDLTCQTVADMSKGKTPEQIRETFHIKNDFTPEEEEAIRKESQWAFE
;
A
#
# COMPACT_ATOMS: atom_id res chain seq x y z
N MET A 1 -15.22 5.44 -27.67
CA MET A 1 -14.17 5.31 -28.70
C MET A 1 -13.42 6.62 -28.73
N ILE A 2 -12.48 6.78 -27.80
CA ILE A 2 -11.43 7.79 -27.88
C ILE A 2 -10.18 6.93 -27.91
N GLU A 3 -9.58 6.86 -29.09
CA GLU A 3 -8.32 6.17 -29.31
C GLU A 3 -7.25 7.07 -28.70
N ASP A 4 -6.57 6.57 -27.65
CA ASP A 4 -5.40 7.22 -27.05
C ASP A 4 -4.25 7.14 -28.06
N ASP A 5 -4.27 8.08 -29.00
CA ASP A 5 -3.24 8.31 -29.98
C ASP A 5 -2.11 9.12 -29.32
N CYS A 6 -1.18 8.43 -28.66
CA CYS A 6 0.18 8.92 -28.42
C CYS A 6 1.12 7.79 -27.97
N ALA A 7 1.79 7.16 -28.93
CA ALA A 7 3.26 7.05 -28.97
C ALA A 7 3.72 6.22 -30.20
N ASP A 8 3.55 6.73 -31.43
CA ASP A 8 4.30 6.21 -32.58
C ASP A 8 5.70 6.83 -32.61
N SER A 9 6.54 6.46 -31.64
CA SER A 9 7.93 6.94 -31.53
C SER A 9 8.98 5.88 -31.88
N GLY A 10 8.55 4.68 -32.30
CA GLY A 10 9.47 3.55 -32.53
C GLY A 10 10.27 3.10 -31.30
N ILE A 11 9.90 3.54 -30.10
CA ILE A 11 10.53 3.13 -28.84
C ILE A 11 9.92 1.79 -28.43
N PRO A 12 10.73 0.74 -28.22
CA PRO A 12 10.23 -0.53 -27.72
C PRO A 12 9.50 -0.33 -26.38
N LEU A 13 8.29 -0.89 -26.24
CA LEU A 13 7.60 -0.90 -24.97
C LEU A 13 8.46 -1.64 -23.92
N PRO A 14 8.55 -1.14 -22.68
CA PRO A 14 9.23 -1.85 -21.60
C PRO A 14 8.64 -3.24 -21.40
N LYS A 15 9.46 -4.21 -21.00
CA LYS A 15 8.95 -5.53 -20.61
C LYS A 15 8.21 -5.42 -19.29
N ASP A 16 7.17 -6.22 -19.09
CA ASP A 16 6.38 -6.23 -17.84
C ASP A 16 7.23 -6.41 -16.57
N GLN A 17 8.32 -7.19 -16.66
CA GLN A 17 9.24 -7.39 -15.55
C GLN A 17 10.02 -6.12 -15.20
N ASP A 18 10.40 -5.33 -16.20
CA ASP A 18 11.12 -4.07 -16.01
C ASP A 18 10.19 -3.05 -15.35
N LEU A 19 8.91 -3.00 -15.76
CA LEU A 19 7.88 -2.14 -15.15
C LEU A 19 7.64 -2.51 -13.68
N LYS A 20 7.46 -3.81 -13.37
CA LYS A 20 7.29 -4.26 -11.96
C LYS A 20 8.49 -3.90 -11.08
N THR A 21 9.69 -4.00 -11.64
CA THR A 21 10.92 -3.62 -10.93
C THR A 21 10.96 -2.12 -10.68
N TRP A 22 10.56 -1.33 -11.67
CA TRP A 22 10.45 0.12 -11.54
C TRP A 22 9.41 0.49 -10.47
N ASP A 23 8.20 -0.06 -10.53
CA ASP A 23 7.12 0.18 -9.55
C ASP A 23 7.56 -0.13 -8.12
N THR A 24 8.25 -1.26 -7.93
CA THR A 24 8.80 -1.65 -6.62
C THR A 24 9.82 -0.63 -6.11
N ASN A 25 10.69 -0.12 -6.98
CA ASN A 25 11.67 0.89 -6.61
C ASN A 25 11.04 2.26 -6.38
N PHE A 26 10.03 2.61 -7.17
CA PHE A 26 9.28 3.86 -7.06
C PHE A 26 8.57 3.96 -5.70
N ALA A 27 7.90 2.88 -5.27
CA ALA A 27 7.19 2.84 -3.99
C ALA A 27 8.13 2.68 -2.77
N LYS A 28 9.44 2.48 -2.99
CA LYS A 28 10.44 2.33 -1.93
C LYS A 28 10.91 3.67 -1.38
N VAL A 29 9.97 4.40 -0.79
CA VAL A 29 10.18 5.68 -0.09
C VAL A 29 9.84 5.53 1.38
N ASP A 30 10.11 6.56 2.19
CA ASP A 30 9.64 6.59 3.58
C ASP A 30 8.11 6.73 3.65
N GLN A 31 7.53 6.39 4.81
CA GLN A 31 6.08 6.35 4.97
C GLN A 31 5.41 7.71 4.74
N ALA A 32 6.03 8.81 5.19
CA ALA A 32 5.44 10.14 5.02
C ALA A 32 5.38 10.49 3.53
N THR A 33 6.45 10.22 2.79
CA THR A 33 6.49 10.40 1.33
C THR A 33 5.54 9.43 0.60
N LEU A 34 5.27 8.23 1.12
CA LEU A 34 4.38 7.26 0.46
C LEU A 34 2.90 7.69 0.51
N PHE A 35 2.48 8.42 1.55
CA PHE A 35 1.09 8.87 1.68
C PHE A 35 0.72 9.98 0.69
N ASP A 36 1.66 10.82 0.28
CA ASP A 36 1.40 11.90 -0.69
C ASP A 36 0.96 11.35 -2.07
N PRO A 37 1.66 10.37 -2.69
CA PRO A 37 1.20 9.67 -3.89
C PRO A 37 -0.14 8.96 -3.73
N ILE A 38 -0.46 8.39 -2.56
CA ILE A 38 -1.77 7.76 -2.31
C ILE A 38 -2.88 8.81 -2.45
N LEU A 39 -2.71 9.95 -1.77
CA LEU A 39 -3.67 11.05 -1.80
C LEU A 39 -3.77 11.68 -3.20
N ALA A 40 -2.64 11.91 -3.86
CA ALA A 40 -2.59 12.45 -5.21
C ALA A 40 -3.24 11.50 -6.23
N ALA A 41 -2.96 10.20 -6.15
CA ALA A 41 -3.55 9.19 -7.02
C ALA A 41 -5.06 9.10 -6.85
N ASN A 42 -5.55 9.15 -5.61
CA ASN A 42 -6.98 9.19 -5.32
C ASN A 42 -7.63 10.47 -5.87
N TYR A 43 -7.01 11.64 -5.66
CA TYR A 43 -7.52 12.92 -6.14
C TYR A 43 -7.58 13.01 -7.67
N LEU A 44 -6.52 12.54 -8.35
CA LEU A 44 -6.40 12.53 -9.80
C LEU A 44 -7.09 11.32 -10.46
N ASN A 45 -7.68 10.42 -9.67
CA ASN A 45 -8.33 9.19 -10.11
C ASN A 45 -7.42 8.27 -10.94
N ILE A 46 -6.15 8.14 -10.54
CA ILE A 46 -5.17 7.26 -11.18
C ILE A 46 -5.17 5.91 -10.46
N LYS A 47 -6.06 5.00 -10.89
CA LYS A 47 -6.30 3.73 -10.21
C LYS A 47 -5.03 2.87 -10.05
N SER A 48 -4.19 2.75 -11.08
CA SER A 48 -2.99 1.91 -11.03
C SER A 48 -1.97 2.37 -9.99
N LEU A 49 -1.76 3.69 -9.86
CA LEU A 49 -0.88 4.27 -8.85
C LEU A 49 -1.47 4.11 -7.44
N LEU A 50 -2.79 4.26 -7.31
CA LEU A 50 -3.48 4.02 -6.05
C LEU A 50 -3.35 2.55 -5.62
N ASP A 51 -3.58 1.61 -6.54
CA ASP A 51 -3.44 0.17 -6.27
C ASP A 51 -1.99 -0.17 -5.84
N LEU A 52 -0.98 0.32 -6.56
CA LEU A 52 0.44 0.08 -6.24
C LEU A 52 0.82 0.57 -4.84
N THR A 53 0.43 1.80 -4.52
CA THR A 53 0.80 2.44 -3.25
C THR A 53 0.03 1.84 -2.08
N CYS A 54 -1.27 1.53 -2.24
CA CYS A 54 -2.06 0.79 -1.27
C CYS A 54 -1.52 -0.63 -1.03
N GLN A 55 -1.12 -1.34 -2.09
CA GLN A 55 -0.51 -2.67 -1.97
C GLN A 55 0.81 -2.60 -1.18
N THR A 56 1.61 -1.56 -1.41
CA THR A 56 2.87 -1.36 -0.67
C THR A 56 2.60 -1.19 0.84
N VAL A 57 1.58 -0.43 1.24
CA VAL A 57 1.16 -0.29 2.65
C VAL A 57 0.63 -1.61 3.21
N ALA A 58 -0.12 -2.37 2.42
CA ALA A 58 -0.61 -3.69 2.82
C ALA A 58 0.54 -4.68 3.06
N ASP A 59 1.55 -4.68 2.19
CA ASP A 59 2.74 -5.53 2.31
C ASP A 59 3.58 -5.16 3.54
N MET A 60 3.63 -3.88 3.92
CA MET A 60 4.25 -3.45 5.17
C MET A 60 3.53 -3.99 6.42
N SER A 61 2.25 -4.32 6.32
CA SER A 61 1.42 -4.81 7.44
C SER A 61 1.37 -6.34 7.50
N LYS A 62 1.61 -6.99 6.36
CA LYS A 62 1.50 -8.45 6.22
C LYS A 62 2.47 -9.18 7.15
N GLY A 63 1.94 -10.12 7.93
CA GLY A 63 2.72 -10.97 8.84
C GLY A 63 3.24 -10.27 10.10
N LYS A 64 2.84 -9.01 10.35
CA LYS A 64 3.17 -8.30 11.59
C LYS A 64 2.08 -8.49 12.64
N THR A 65 2.46 -8.48 13.92
CA THR A 65 1.49 -8.47 15.02
C THR A 65 0.83 -7.09 15.14
N PRO A 66 -0.34 -6.98 15.79
CA PRO A 66 -0.97 -5.68 16.05
C PRO A 66 -0.04 -4.66 16.70
N GLU A 67 0.82 -5.10 17.63
CA GLU A 67 1.81 -4.26 18.30
C GLU A 67 2.89 -3.75 17.34
N GLN A 68 3.40 -4.60 16.45
CA GLN A 68 4.38 -4.21 15.43
C GLN A 68 3.79 -3.27 14.38
N ILE A 69 2.51 -3.47 14.01
CA ILE A 69 1.78 -2.56 13.12
C ILE A 69 1.63 -1.20 13.79
N ARG A 70 1.21 -1.16 15.06
CA ARG A 70 1.10 0.08 15.84
C ARG A 70 2.43 0.82 15.91
N GLU A 71 3.54 0.12 16.18
CA GLU A 71 4.87 0.71 16.18
C GLU A 71 5.27 1.24 14.80
N THR A 72 5.07 0.44 13.74
CA THR A 72 5.42 0.81 12.35
C THR A 72 4.73 2.09 11.92
N PHE A 73 3.42 2.21 12.18
CA PHE A 73 2.61 3.34 11.74
C PHE A 73 2.44 4.43 12.81
N HIS A 74 3.19 4.34 13.91
CA HIS A 74 3.14 5.28 15.03
C HIS A 74 1.72 5.48 15.60
N ILE A 75 0.94 4.40 15.65
CA ILE A 75 -0.44 4.38 16.16
C ILE A 75 -0.41 4.10 17.66
N LYS A 76 -1.04 4.98 18.45
CA LYS A 76 -1.23 4.78 19.88
C LYS A 76 -2.31 3.71 20.12
N ASN A 77 -2.04 2.74 21.00
CA ASN A 77 -3.11 1.87 21.52
C ASN A 77 -4.03 2.69 22.44
N ASP A 78 -5.29 2.81 22.05
CA ASP A 78 -6.34 3.53 22.77
C ASP A 78 -7.36 2.59 23.45
N PHE A 79 -7.18 1.27 23.32
CA PHE A 79 -7.99 0.28 24.03
C PHE A 79 -7.57 0.15 25.49
N THR A 80 -8.55 -0.08 26.35
CA THR A 80 -8.30 -0.59 27.70
C THR A 80 -7.83 -2.06 27.65
N PRO A 81 -7.12 -2.55 28.68
CA PRO A 81 -6.71 -3.95 28.73
C PRO A 81 -7.86 -4.95 28.56
N GLU A 82 -9.03 -4.64 29.13
CA GLU A 82 -10.23 -5.48 29.05
C GLU A 82 -10.80 -5.51 27.62
N GLU A 83 -10.84 -4.36 26.93
CA GLU A 83 -11.29 -4.28 25.53
C GLU A 83 -10.33 -5.01 24.59
N GLU A 84 -9.01 -4.85 24.79
CA GLU A 84 -8.00 -5.54 23.99
C GLU A 84 -8.08 -7.07 24.17
N GLU A 85 -8.34 -7.55 25.39
CA GLU A 85 -8.54 -8.98 25.65
C GLU A 85 -9.83 -9.50 24.98
N ALA A 86 -10.93 -8.74 25.04
CA ALA A 86 -12.18 -9.10 24.38
C ALA A 86 -12.01 -9.20 22.84
N ILE A 87 -11.39 -8.19 22.22
CA ILE A 87 -11.11 -8.18 20.78
C ILE A 87 -10.19 -9.34 20.38
N ARG A 88 -9.17 -9.63 21.20
CA ARG A 88 -8.24 -10.75 20.96
C ARG A 88 -8.95 -12.11 21.06
N LYS A 89 -9.93 -12.27 21.96
CA LYS A 89 -10.78 -13.48 22.05
C LYS A 89 -11.71 -13.62 20.84
N GLU A 90 -12.35 -12.53 20.41
CA GLU A 90 -13.25 -12.54 19.25
C GLU A 90 -12.49 -12.76 17.93
N SER A 91 -11.25 -12.27 17.85
CA SER A 91 -10.41 -12.36 16.64
C SER A 91 -9.46 -13.55 16.63
N GLN A 92 -9.66 -14.56 17.50
CA GLN A 92 -8.78 -15.75 17.56
C GLN A 92 -8.65 -16.45 16.21
N TRP A 93 -9.70 -16.50 15.41
CA TRP A 93 -9.72 -17.09 14.07
C TRP A 93 -8.67 -16.50 13.11
N ALA A 94 -8.20 -15.27 13.35
CA ALA A 94 -7.19 -14.62 12.51
C ALA A 94 -5.75 -15.03 12.87
N PHE A 95 -5.57 -15.75 13.98
CA PHE A 95 -4.28 -16.20 14.51
C PHE A 95 -4.14 -17.73 14.57
N GLU A 96 -5.16 -18.48 14.13
CA GLU A 96 -5.15 -19.94 13.92
C GLU A 96 -4.69 -20.30 12.50
#